data_AF-A0A920NHU9-F1
#
_entry.id   AF-A0A920NHU9-F1
#
_cell.length_a   1.000
_cell.length_b   1.000
_cell.length_c   1.000
_cell.angle_alpha   90.00
_cell.angle_beta   90.00
_cell.angle_gamma   90.00
#
_symmetry.space_group_name_H-M   'P 1'
#
loop_
_entity.id
_entity.type
_entity.pdbx_description
1 polymer ?
#
loop_
_entity_poly.entity_id
_entity_poly.type
_entity_poly.pdbx_seq_one_letter_code
_entity_poly.pdbx_strand_id
1 'polypeptide(L)' 'MDFNELKQKSEKELLDVAKEIGVLDENSNSKRRESLLNRVVRKYAETEGSISMGGVLYITGDG' A
#
# COMPACT_ATOMS: atom_id res chain seq x y z
N MET A 1 5.51 -9.21 2.05
CA MET A 1 4.11 -8.91 2.41
C MET A 1 3.22 -9.10 1.19
N ASP A 2 1.98 -9.56 1.37
CA ASP A 2 1.01 -9.70 0.28
C ASP A 2 0.17 -8.43 0.14
N PHE A 3 0.08 -7.89 -1.08
CA PHE A 3 -0.68 -6.66 -1.36
C PHE A 3 -2.19 -6.82 -1.11
N ASN A 4 -2.76 -8.00 -1.40
CA ASN A 4 -4.17 -8.26 -1.20
C ASN A 4 -4.53 -8.25 0.29
N GLU A 5 -3.63 -8.69 1.17
CA GLU A 5 -3.81 -8.55 2.63
C GLU A 5 -3.89 -7.08 3.05
N LEU A 6 -2.98 -6.23 2.54
CA LEU A 6 -3.02 -4.78 2.80
C LEU A 6 -4.30 -4.12 2.27
N LYS A 7 -4.77 -4.56 1.10
CA LYS A 7 -5.98 -4.05 0.48
C LYS A 7 -7.24 -4.40 1.27
N GLN A 8 -7.25 -5.54 1.98
CA GLN A 8 -8.37 -6.00 2.80
C GLN A 8 -8.42 -5.35 4.19
N LYS A 9 -7.29 -4.88 4.72
CA LYS A 9 -7.21 -4.18 6.02
C LYS A 9 -8.13 -2.96 6.08
N SER A 10 -8.74 -2.69 7.21
CA SER A 10 -9.49 -1.45 7.42
C SER A 10 -8.58 -0.21 7.32
N GLU A 11 -9.18 0.97 7.16
CA GLU A 11 -8.40 2.23 7.10
C GLU A 11 -7.60 2.45 8.38
N LYS A 12 -8.17 2.10 9.54
CA LYS A 12 -7.51 2.18 10.84
C LYS A 12 -6.28 1.26 10.89
N GLU A 13 -6.41 0.01 10.47
CA GLU A 13 -5.29 -0.93 10.43
C GLU A 13 -4.20 -0.48 9.46
N LEU A 14 -4.57 0.09 8.30
CA LEU A 14 -3.62 0.68 7.36
C LEU A 14 -2.88 1.87 7.96
N LEU A 15 -3.55 2.70 8.77
CA LEU A 15 -2.93 3.81 9.49
C LEU A 15 -1.96 3.32 10.56
N ASP A 16 -2.31 2.24 11.27
CA ASP A 16 -1.43 1.66 12.29
C ASP A 16 -0.17 1.07 11.64
N VAL A 17 -0.31 0.33 10.54
CA VAL A 17 0.84 -0.15 9.74
C VAL A 17 1.67 1.03 9.22
N ALA A 18 1.03 2.09 8.72
CA ALA A 18 1.73 3.28 8.22
C ALA A 18 2.52 4.02 9.32
N LYS A 19 2.06 3.99 10.58
CA LYS A 19 2.80 4.52 11.72
C LYS A 19 4.00 3.65 12.05
N GLU A 20 3.81 2.33 12.10
CA GLU A 20 4.88 1.36 12.41
C GLU A 20 6.05 1.48 11.43
N ILE A 21 5.76 1.68 10.15
CA ILE A 21 6.80 1.79 9.10
C ILE A 21 7.24 3.23 8.81
N GLY A 22 6.75 4.22 9.56
CA GLY A 22 7.18 5.62 9.46
C GLY A 22 6.81 6.31 8.14
N VAL A 23 5.60 6.06 7.62
CA VAL A 23 5.10 6.62 6.33
C VAL A 23 4.28 7.89 6.51
N LEU A 24 3.78 8.16 7.71
CA LEU A 24 2.97 9.34 7.97
C LEU A 24 3.86 10.56 8.26
N ASP A 25 4.15 11.35 7.23
CA ASP A 25 4.66 12.72 7.41
C ASP A 25 3.54 13.64 7.92
N GLU A 26 3.88 14.55 8.85
CA GLU A 26 2.95 15.54 9.43
C GLU A 26 2.25 16.43 8.37
N ASN A 27 2.79 16.48 7.15
CA ASN A 27 2.24 17.25 6.01
C ASN A 27 1.33 16.44 5.06
N SER A 28 1.02 15.19 5.39
CA SER A 28 0.23 14.31 4.51
C SER A 28 -1.27 14.58 4.58
N ASN A 29 -1.72 15.58 3.81
CA ASN A 29 -3.13 16.01 3.76
C ASN A 29 -4.11 15.08 3.04
N SER A 30 -3.66 14.01 2.39
CA SER A 30 -4.57 13.07 1.72
C SER A 30 -4.87 11.87 2.59
N LYS A 31 -5.99 11.94 3.32
CA LYS A 31 -6.60 10.79 4.03
C LYS A 31 -7.20 9.74 3.10
N ARG A 32 -7.06 9.89 1.77
CA ARG A 32 -7.62 8.93 0.82
C ARG A 32 -6.93 7.57 1.02
N ARG A 33 -7.74 6.56 1.33
CA ARG A 33 -7.30 5.18 1.56
C ARG A 33 -6.33 4.64 0.50
N GLU A 34 -6.58 4.90 -0.79
CA GLU A 34 -5.67 4.49 -1.88
C GLU A 34 -4.29 5.16 -1.80
N SER A 35 -4.25 6.45 -1.47
CA SER A 35 -3.00 7.18 -1.27
C SER A 35 -2.21 6.62 -0.09
N LEU A 36 -2.90 6.27 1.00
CA LEU A 36 -2.27 5.63 2.17
C LEU A 36 -1.71 4.25 1.82
N LEU A 37 -2.51 3.41 1.15
CA LEU A 37 -2.12 2.08 0.70
C LEU A 37 -0.86 2.13 -0.19
N ASN A 38 -0.84 3.01 -1.19
CA ASN A 38 0.29 3.15 -2.10
C ASN A 38 1.59 3.53 -1.37
N ARG A 39 1.50 4.39 -0.36
CA ARG A 39 2.68 4.80 0.42
C ARG A 39 3.18 3.68 1.34
N VAL A 40 2.26 2.94 1.96
CA VAL A 40 2.59 1.77 2.77
C VAL A 40 3.31 0.72 1.93
N VAL A 41 2.75 0.38 0.77
CA VAL A 41 3.35 -0.56 -0.19
C VAL A 41 4.73 -0.08 -0.62
N ARG A 42 4.88 1.19 -1.01
CA ARG A 42 6.17 1.73 -1.42
C ARG A 42 7.23 1.64 -0.32
N LYS A 43 6.91 2.07 0.90
CA LYS A 43 7.87 2.02 2.02
C LYS A 43 8.26 0.58 2.35
N TYR A 44 7.29 -0.32 2.36
CA TYR A 44 7.55 -1.73 2.62
C TYR A 44 8.50 -2.34 1.57
N ALA A 45 8.35 -1.95 0.30
CA ALA A 45 9.27 -2.36 -0.75
C ALA A 45 10.70 -1.85 -0.52
N GLU A 46 10.82 -0.62 0.00
CA GLU A 46 12.10 0.02 0.31
C GLU A 46 12.77 -0.58 1.57
N THR A 47 12.01 -1.08 2.56
CA THR A 47 12.55 -1.57 3.84
C THR A 47 12.71 -3.09 3.92
N GLU A 48 11.70 -3.84 3.47
CA GLU A 48 11.59 -5.30 3.65
C GLU A 48 11.81 -6.06 2.33
N GLY A 49 11.93 -5.34 1.20
CA GLY A 49 12.23 -5.91 -0.10
C GLY A 49 10.99 -6.31 -0.89
N SER A 50 10.86 -7.58 -1.29
CA SER A 50 9.88 -7.99 -2.30
C SER A 50 8.43 -7.94 -1.80
N ILE A 51 7.55 -7.40 -2.63
CA ILE A 51 6.09 -7.43 -2.44
C ILE A 51 5.50 -8.42 -3.42
N SER A 52 4.66 -9.32 -2.90
CA SER A 52 3.88 -10.23 -3.72
C SER A 52 2.51 -9.60 -4.02
N MET A 53 2.11 -9.62 -5.29
CA MET A 53 0.82 -9.09 -5.72
C MET A 53 0.25 -10.02 -6.79
N GLY A 54 -0.98 -10.49 -6.56
CA GLY A 54 -1.70 -11.40 -7.46
C GLY A 54 -2.98 -10.78 -8.00
N GLY A 55 -3.35 -11.12 -9.23
CA GLY A 55 -4.56 -10.65 -9.90
C GLY A 55 -4.84 -11.40 -11.20
N VAL A 56 -5.98 -11.09 -11.83
CA VAL A 56 -6.31 -11.59 -13.17
C VAL A 56 -5.69 -10.66 -14.20
N LEU A 57 -4.88 -11.21 -15.10
CA LEU A 57 -4.30 -10.46 -16.21
C LEU A 57 -5.40 -10.04 -17.20
N TYR A 58 -5.43 -8.76 -17.53
CA TYR A 58 -6.26 -8.23 -18.59
C TYR A 58 -5.36 -7.47 -19.58
N ILE A 59 -5.28 -7.95 -20.82
CA ILE A 59 -4.48 -7.34 -21.89
C ILE A 59 -5.34 -6.32 -22.62
N THR A 60 -4.86 -5.08 -22.68
CA THR A 60 -5.56 -3.99 -23.37
C THR A 60 -5.28 -4.02 -24.88
N GLY A 61 -6.02 -3.22 -25.66
CA GLY A 61 -5.89 -3.23 -27.13
C GLY A 61 -4.48 -2.92 -27.65
N ASP A 62 -3.66 -2.23 -26.86
CA ASP A 62 -2.28 -1.88 -27.18
C ASP A 62 -1.25 -2.98 -26.84
N GLY A 63 -1.72 -4.14 -26.35
CA GLY A 63 -0.89 -5.17 -25.73
C GLY A 63 -0.60 -4.87 -24.28
#